data_AF-A0A4Q5ZTF1-F1
#
_entry.id   AF-A0A4Q5ZTF1-F1
#
_cell.length_a   1.000
_cell.length_b   1.000
_cell.length_c   1.000
_cell.angle_alpha   90.00
_cell.angle_beta   90.00
_cell.angle_gamma   90.00
#
_symmetry.space_group_name_H-M   'P 1'
#
loop_
_entity.id
_entity.type
_entity.pdbx_description
1 polymer ?
#
loop_
_entity_poly.entity_id
_entity_poly.type
_entity_poly.pdbx_seq_one_letter_code
_entity_poly.pdbx_strand_id
1 'polypeptide(L)'
;MNPKRYLFLLLTCLCAAVTLHAADDVRCTNNTARSWWDVQRYVINLSVDTANGHLSGSVNLTAYVAGRAGDSLQIDLQEPLKIKAISTFGFDRDEKPLVFFKKGNAYYLTGNLDALVKNKTIKLRIQYEGIPQIAARAPWDGGIVLDRDAQGTRWMGVACQG
;
A
#
# COMPACT_ATOMS: atom_id res chain seq x y z
N MET A 1 -70.76 7.13 24.19
CA MET A 1 -70.59 6.24 23.03
C MET A 1 -69.27 6.58 22.35
N ASN A 2 -68.31 5.65 22.40
CA ASN A 2 -67.05 5.71 21.65
C ASN A 2 -67.34 5.44 20.16
N PRO A 3 -66.59 6.01 19.21
CA PRO A 3 -65.59 5.13 18.60
C PRO A 3 -64.24 5.79 18.25
N LYS A 4 -63.18 5.07 18.65
CA LYS A 4 -61.99 4.69 17.86
C LYS A 4 -61.10 5.86 17.40
N ARG A 5 -60.08 6.23 18.19
CA ARG A 5 -58.70 5.68 18.14
C ARG A 5 -58.24 5.40 16.71
N TYR A 6 -57.34 6.23 16.14
CA TYR A 6 -56.17 5.80 15.35
C TYR A 6 -55.20 7.00 15.21
N LEU A 7 -54.36 7.22 16.23
CA LEU A 7 -53.13 7.99 16.08
C LEU A 7 -52.10 7.05 15.44
N PHE A 8 -51.93 7.16 14.12
CA PHE A 8 -51.01 6.32 13.36
C PHE A 8 -49.60 6.91 13.49
N LEU A 9 -48.89 6.53 14.56
CA LEU A 9 -47.47 6.83 14.73
C LEU A 9 -46.67 5.86 13.85
N LEU A 10 -46.45 6.25 12.58
CA LEU A 10 -45.53 5.55 11.68
C LEU A 10 -44.10 5.83 12.13
N LEU A 11 -43.63 5.08 13.13
CA LEU A 11 -42.22 4.96 13.44
C LEU A 11 -41.59 4.06 12.38
N THR A 12 -41.32 4.62 11.20
CA THR A 12 -40.48 3.97 10.20
C THR A 12 -39.07 3.91 10.78
N CYS A 13 -38.73 2.77 11.38
CA CYS A 13 -37.36 2.39 11.67
C CYS A 13 -36.64 2.27 10.33
N LEU A 14 -36.06 3.38 9.88
CA LEU A 14 -35.16 3.40 8.73
C LEU A 14 -33.91 2.64 9.17
N CYS A 15 -33.95 1.32 8.98
CA CYS A 15 -32.77 0.49 9.03
C CYS A 15 -31.90 0.93 7.86
N ALA A 16 -31.10 1.98 8.06
CA ALA A 16 -29.97 2.23 7.20
C ALA A 16 -29.12 0.97 7.29
N ALA A 17 -29.23 0.10 6.29
CA ALA A 17 -28.22 -0.90 6.04
C ALA A 17 -26.94 -0.09 5.83
N VAL A 18 -26.15 0.07 6.89
CA VAL A 18 -24.75 0.42 6.76
C VAL A 18 -24.19 -0.75 5.99
N THR A 19 -24.09 -0.60 4.67
CA THR A 19 -23.12 -1.34 3.90
C THR A 19 -21.78 -0.87 4.47
N LEU A 20 -21.29 -1.59 5.49
CA LEU A 20 -19.86 -1.62 5.75
C LEU A 20 -19.29 -2.15 4.45
N HIS A 21 -18.86 -1.23 3.58
CA HIS A 21 -17.90 -1.55 2.55
C HIS A 21 -16.66 -1.91 3.35
N ALA A 22 -16.57 -3.18 3.76
CA ALA A 22 -15.30 -3.77 4.10
C ALA A 22 -14.46 -3.49 2.86
N ALA A 23 -13.56 -2.51 2.95
CA ALA A 23 -12.67 -2.22 1.85
C ALA A 23 -11.96 -3.54 1.57
N ASP A 24 -12.27 -4.18 0.44
CA ASP A 24 -11.64 -5.44 0.05
C ASP A 24 -10.12 -5.23 0.19
N ASP A 25 -9.48 -5.92 1.14
CA ASP A 25 -8.04 -5.81 1.34
C ASP A 25 -7.37 -6.57 0.19
N VAL A 26 -7.13 -5.86 -0.91
CA VAL A 26 -6.48 -6.40 -2.11
C VAL A 26 -4.96 -6.58 -1.89
N ARG A 27 -4.45 -6.26 -0.69
CA ARG A 27 -3.06 -6.48 -0.29
C ARG A 27 -2.68 -7.94 -0.53
N CYS A 28 -1.48 -8.17 -1.07
CA CYS A 28 -0.91 -9.48 -1.34
C CYS A 28 -1.74 -10.38 -2.30
N THR A 29 -2.77 -9.85 -2.97
CA THR A 29 -3.59 -10.64 -3.90
C THR A 29 -2.94 -10.70 -5.28
N ASN A 30 -2.77 -11.89 -5.83
CA ASN A 30 -2.25 -12.07 -7.20
C ASN A 30 -3.33 -11.82 -8.26
N ASN A 31 -3.74 -10.56 -8.41
CA ASN A 31 -4.76 -10.12 -9.36
C ASN A 31 -4.17 -9.72 -10.72
N THR A 32 -5.02 -9.19 -11.61
CA THR A 32 -4.66 -8.74 -12.96
C THR A 32 -3.61 -7.62 -13.00
N ALA A 33 -3.43 -6.85 -11.92
CA ALA A 33 -2.40 -5.81 -11.80
C ALA A 33 -1.08 -6.36 -11.21
N ARG A 34 -1.05 -7.63 -10.78
CA ARG A 34 0.12 -8.29 -10.17
C ARG A 34 0.65 -9.45 -10.99
N SER A 35 -0.23 -10.22 -11.63
CA SER A 35 0.09 -11.53 -12.21
C SER A 35 1.01 -11.51 -13.43
N TRP A 36 1.21 -10.35 -14.07
CA TRP A 36 1.96 -10.25 -15.32
C TRP A 36 3.43 -9.86 -15.16
N TRP A 37 3.89 -9.58 -13.93
CA TRP A 37 5.25 -9.16 -13.66
C TRP A 37 5.83 -9.80 -12.40
N ASP A 38 7.14 -9.96 -12.38
CA ASP A 38 7.86 -10.68 -11.33
C ASP A 38 9.07 -9.87 -10.84
N VAL A 39 9.12 -9.58 -9.55
CA VAL A 39 10.20 -8.76 -8.99
C VAL A 39 11.49 -9.57 -8.89
N GLN A 40 12.56 -9.05 -9.49
CA GLN A 40 13.88 -9.68 -9.49
C GLN A 40 14.83 -9.03 -8.47
N ARG A 41 14.67 -7.72 -8.21
CA ARG A 41 15.59 -7.00 -7.33
C ARG A 41 14.95 -5.76 -6.72
N TYR A 42 15.28 -5.53 -5.45
CA TYR A 42 15.09 -4.26 -4.76
C TYR A 42 16.46 -3.66 -4.42
N VAL A 43 16.61 -2.36 -4.63
CA VAL A 43 17.67 -1.56 -4.00
C VAL A 43 16.97 -0.52 -3.15
N ILE A 44 17.13 -0.64 -1.83
CA ILE A 44 16.42 0.16 -0.83
C ILE A 44 17.37 1.22 -0.30
N ASN A 45 16.94 2.48 -0.38
CA ASN A 45 17.55 3.60 0.32
C ASN A 45 16.55 4.08 1.38
N LEU A 46 17.00 4.13 2.64
CA LEU A 46 16.14 4.40 3.78
C LEU A 46 16.81 5.42 4.71
N SER A 47 16.05 6.44 5.08
CA SER A 47 16.35 7.37 6.16
C SER A 47 15.38 7.10 7.31
N VAL A 48 15.92 7.10 8.53
CA VAL A 48 15.19 6.79 9.76
C VAL A 48 15.40 7.93 10.74
N ASP A 49 14.33 8.60 11.14
CA ASP A 49 14.32 9.47 12.30
C ASP A 49 14.07 8.62 13.56
N THR A 50 15.13 8.34 14.32
CA THR A 50 15.06 7.51 15.53
C THR A 50 14.44 8.23 16.72
N ALA A 51 14.23 9.54 16.65
CA ALA A 51 13.53 10.30 17.68
C ALA A 51 12.02 10.16 17.54
N ASN A 52 11.51 10.27 16.32
CA ASN A 52 10.08 10.36 16.01
C ASN A 52 9.50 9.12 15.30
N GLY A 53 10.34 8.18 14.86
CA GLY A 53 9.91 6.97 14.13
C GLY A 53 9.53 7.21 12.67
N HIS A 54 9.75 8.42 12.15
CA HIS A 54 9.48 8.74 10.75
C HIS A 54 10.51 8.08 9.83
N LEU A 55 10.03 7.48 8.75
CA LEU A 55 10.83 6.90 7.68
C LEU A 55 10.60 7.68 6.39
N SER A 56 11.66 7.84 5.61
CA SER A 56 11.55 8.27 4.22
C SER A 56 12.62 7.61 3.38
N GLY A 57 12.39 7.50 2.07
CA GLY A 57 13.38 6.88 1.21
C GLY A 57 12.89 6.57 -0.18
N SER A 58 13.64 5.71 -0.85
CA SER A 58 13.29 5.22 -2.17
C SER A 58 13.64 3.75 -2.35
N VAL A 59 12.85 3.08 -3.19
CA VAL A 59 13.12 1.73 -3.66
C VAL A 59 13.29 1.78 -5.17
N ASN A 60 14.46 1.34 -5.64
CA ASN A 60 14.64 1.00 -7.05
C ASN A 60 14.28 -0.48 -7.22
N LEU A 61 13.10 -0.71 -7.79
CA LEU A 61 12.55 -2.03 -8.11
C LEU A 61 12.93 -2.40 -9.54
N THR A 62 13.48 -3.59 -9.72
CA THR A 62 13.69 -4.21 -11.04
C THR A 62 12.79 -5.44 -11.14
N ALA A 63 11.94 -5.49 -12.15
CA ALA A 63 11.00 -6.58 -12.37
C ALA A 63 11.05 -7.09 -13.81
N TYR A 64 10.72 -8.36 -13.99
CA TYR A 64 10.57 -9.02 -15.27
C TYR A 64 9.11 -9.02 -15.73
N VAL A 65 8.86 -8.73 -17.00
CA VAL A 65 7.53 -8.80 -17.60
C VAL A 65 7.26 -10.26 -17.99
N ALA A 66 6.64 -11.01 -17.08
CA ALA A 66 6.40 -12.45 -17.19
C ALA A 66 5.22 -12.80 -18.12
N GLY A 67 4.26 -11.90 -18.26
CA GLY A 67 3.04 -12.08 -19.05
C GLY A 67 2.79 -10.99 -20.08
N ARG A 68 1.57 -10.92 -20.59
CA ARG A 68 1.06 -9.75 -21.30
C ARG A 68 0.85 -8.64 -20.26
N ALA A 69 1.47 -7.48 -20.47
CA ALA A 69 1.28 -6.34 -19.59
C ALA A 69 -0.21 -5.96 -19.51
N GLY A 70 -0.65 -5.60 -18.31
CA GLY A 70 -1.99 -5.08 -18.05
C GLY A 70 -2.01 -3.56 -17.97
N ASP A 71 -3.22 -3.04 -17.81
CA ASP A 71 -3.52 -1.60 -17.69
C ASP A 71 -2.88 -0.93 -16.47
N SER A 72 -2.52 -1.73 -15.47
CA SER A 72 -2.03 -1.28 -14.18
C SER A 72 -1.02 -2.24 -13.56
N LEU A 73 -0.19 -1.68 -12.67
CA LEU A 73 0.78 -2.40 -11.85
C LEU A 73 0.50 -2.12 -10.37
N GLN A 74 0.31 -3.16 -9.55
CA GLN A 74 0.01 -3.03 -8.12
C GLN A 74 1.26 -3.04 -7.23
N ILE A 75 1.46 -1.98 -6.45
CA ILE A 75 2.45 -1.89 -5.37
C ILE A 75 1.73 -1.81 -4.04
N ASP A 76 2.00 -2.75 -3.15
CA ASP A 76 1.47 -2.72 -1.79
C ASP A 76 2.38 -1.90 -0.89
N LEU A 77 1.79 -0.94 -0.16
CA LEU A 77 2.48 -0.16 0.85
C LEU A 77 1.52 0.05 2.02
N GLN A 78 1.86 -0.56 3.15
CA GLN A 78 1.02 -0.56 4.33
C GLN A 78 0.82 0.85 4.90
N GLU A 79 -0.42 1.16 5.29
CA GLU A 79 -0.69 2.39 6.02
C GLU A 79 0.06 2.47 7.37
N PRO A 80 0.49 3.66 7.80
CA PRO A 80 0.21 4.97 7.21
C PRO A 80 1.34 5.49 6.30
N LEU A 81 2.24 4.63 5.81
CA LEU A 81 3.23 5.01 4.80
C LEU A 81 2.53 5.42 3.49
N LYS A 82 3.15 6.36 2.78
CA LYS A 82 2.61 6.93 1.54
C LYS A 82 3.66 6.99 0.45
N ILE A 83 3.25 6.60 -0.76
CA ILE A 83 4.05 6.86 -1.96
C ILE A 83 3.94 8.34 -2.33
N LYS A 84 5.09 8.97 -2.56
CA LYS A 84 5.23 10.38 -2.97
C LYS A 84 5.41 10.54 -4.46
N ALA A 85 6.18 9.66 -5.07
CA ALA A 85 6.44 9.68 -6.50
C ALA A 85 6.81 8.29 -6.98
N ILE A 86 6.46 8.01 -8.24
CA ILE A 86 6.93 6.83 -8.96
C ILE A 86 7.43 7.27 -10.33
N SER A 87 8.59 6.77 -10.73
CA SER A 87 9.13 6.97 -12.07
C SER A 87 9.71 5.68 -12.63
N THR A 88 9.73 5.55 -13.96
CA THR A 88 10.57 4.57 -14.63
C THR A 88 11.99 5.14 -14.80
N PHE A 89 13.02 4.29 -14.80
CA PHE A 89 14.40 4.74 -15.06
C PHE A 89 15.17 3.73 -15.91
N GLY A 90 16.12 4.22 -16.73
CA GLY A 90 17.07 3.35 -17.43
C GLY A 90 16.55 2.64 -18.70
N PHE A 91 15.52 3.17 -19.38
CA PHE A 91 15.16 2.77 -20.75
C PHE A 91 15.74 3.71 -21.81
N ASP A 92 15.64 5.03 -21.60
CA ASP A 92 16.10 6.06 -22.56
C ASP A 92 16.92 7.19 -21.90
N ARG A 93 17.72 6.87 -20.88
CA ARG A 93 18.46 7.79 -19.98
C ARG A 93 17.62 8.77 -19.14
N ASP A 94 16.38 9.08 -19.51
CA ASP A 94 15.52 9.99 -18.75
C ASP A 94 14.54 9.26 -17.82
N GLU A 95 14.33 9.83 -16.64
CA GLU A 95 13.29 9.38 -15.71
C GLU A 95 11.92 9.84 -16.18
N LYS A 96 10.98 8.90 -16.37
CA LYS A 96 9.61 9.22 -16.79
C LYS A 96 8.66 9.01 -15.61
N PRO A 97 7.97 10.05 -15.11
CA PRO A 97 7.03 9.92 -14.00
C PRO A 97 5.82 9.07 -14.39
N LEU A 98 5.26 8.34 -13.42
CA LEU A 98 4.05 7.54 -13.57
C LEU A 98 2.94 8.10 -12.70
N VAL A 99 1.70 8.01 -13.20
CA VAL A 99 0.50 8.34 -12.43
C VAL A 99 0.09 7.12 -11.63
N PHE A 100 -0.40 7.33 -10.41
CA PHE A 100 -0.91 6.25 -9.58
C PHE A 100 -2.11 6.72 -8.76
N PHE A 101 -2.93 5.75 -8.35
CA PHE A 101 -4.00 5.96 -7.38
C PHE A 101 -3.94 4.88 -6.30
N LYS A 102 -4.58 5.13 -5.16
CA LYS A 102 -4.59 4.23 -4.02
C LYS A 102 -5.99 3.63 -3.81
N LYS A 103 -6.07 2.33 -3.55
CA LYS A 103 -7.28 1.62 -3.10
C LYS A 103 -6.91 0.71 -1.93
N GLY A 104 -7.37 1.03 -0.72
CA GLY A 104 -6.93 0.34 0.49
C GLY A 104 -5.42 0.49 0.72
N ASN A 105 -4.72 -0.63 0.95
CA ASN A 105 -3.25 -0.68 1.12
C ASN A 105 -2.46 -0.82 -0.21
N ALA A 106 -3.17 -0.86 -1.34
CA ALA A 106 -2.57 -1.05 -2.66
C ALA A 106 -2.53 0.26 -3.46
N TYR A 107 -1.40 0.49 -4.12
CA TYR A 107 -1.20 1.55 -5.10
C TYR A 107 -1.21 0.95 -6.50
N TYR A 108 -2.02 1.51 -7.39
CA TYR A 108 -2.12 1.11 -8.79
C TYR A 108 -1.44 2.15 -9.65
N LEU A 109 -0.33 1.76 -10.25
CA LEU A 109 0.40 2.56 -11.22
C LEU A 109 -0.28 2.41 -12.58
N THR A 110 -0.44 3.52 -13.28
CA THR A 110 -1.12 3.59 -14.57
C THR A 110 -0.27 4.42 -15.54
N GLY A 111 -0.57 4.29 -16.83
CA GLY A 111 0.19 4.91 -17.92
C GLY A 111 0.23 4.00 -19.13
N ASN A 112 1.18 4.21 -20.04
CA ASN A 112 1.38 3.34 -21.19
C ASN A 112 2.13 2.04 -20.79
N LEU A 113 1.62 1.32 -19.78
CA LEU A 113 2.18 0.05 -19.30
C LEU A 113 1.94 -1.08 -20.29
N ASP A 114 0.85 -1.03 -21.07
CA ASP A 114 0.55 -2.00 -22.13
C ASP A 114 1.63 -2.06 -23.22
N ALA A 115 2.44 -1.00 -23.37
CA ALA A 115 3.59 -0.98 -24.26
C ALA A 115 4.79 -1.80 -23.75
N LEU A 116 4.74 -2.30 -22.51
CA LEU A 116 5.80 -3.14 -21.95
C LEU A 116 5.81 -4.50 -22.65
N VAL A 117 6.97 -4.83 -23.20
CA VAL A 117 7.15 -6.06 -23.97
C VAL A 117 7.43 -7.22 -23.03
N LYS A 118 6.72 -8.33 -23.24
CA LYS A 118 6.97 -9.60 -22.56
C LYS A 118 8.45 -10.00 -22.68
N ASN A 119 8.99 -10.62 -21.63
CA ASN A 119 10.39 -11.03 -21.52
C ASN A 119 11.40 -9.86 -21.46
N LYS A 120 10.94 -8.64 -21.19
CA LYS A 120 11.80 -7.50 -20.86
C LYS A 120 11.74 -7.21 -19.37
N THR A 121 12.68 -6.39 -18.93
CA THR A 121 12.71 -5.86 -17.57
C THR A 121 11.99 -4.51 -17.55
N ILE A 122 11.30 -4.20 -16.46
CA ILE A 122 10.88 -2.86 -16.05
C ILE A 122 11.68 -2.44 -14.82
N LYS A 123 12.02 -1.15 -14.75
CA LYS A 123 12.72 -0.53 -13.62
C LYS A 123 11.90 0.64 -13.11
N LEU A 124 11.56 0.60 -11.83
CA LEU A 124 10.75 1.61 -11.15
C LEU A 124 11.52 2.20 -9.98
N ARG A 125 11.50 3.52 -9.83
CA ARG A 125 11.88 4.18 -8.59
C ARG A 125 10.62 4.61 -7.87
N ILE A 126 10.46 4.16 -6.64
CA ILE A 126 9.31 4.45 -5.78
C ILE A 126 9.83 5.25 -4.59
N GLN A 127 9.38 6.50 -4.45
CA GLN A 127 9.69 7.35 -3.30
C GLN A 127 8.54 7.28 -2.30
N TYR A 128 8.86 7.12 -1.03
CA TYR A 128 7.86 6.93 0.02
C TYR A 128 8.30 7.54 1.35
N GLU A 129 7.32 7.86 2.19
CA GLU A 129 7.55 8.41 3.54
C GLU A 129 6.38 8.13 4.48
N GLY A 130 6.60 8.34 5.78
CA GLY A 130 5.59 8.30 6.82
C GLY A 130 6.11 7.68 8.11
N ILE A 131 5.23 7.49 9.09
CA ILE A 131 5.55 6.84 10.35
C ILE A 131 4.93 5.45 10.30
N PRO A 132 5.67 4.35 10.10
CA PRO A 132 5.07 3.02 10.09
C PRO A 132 4.31 2.75 11.39
N GLN A 133 3.33 1.85 11.31
CA GLN A 133 2.67 1.37 12.51
C GLN A 133 3.67 0.74 13.49
N ILE A 134 3.42 0.90 14.78
CA ILE A 134 4.20 0.24 15.83
C ILE A 134 3.70 -1.19 15.99
N ALA A 135 4.62 -2.15 15.91
CA ALA A 135 4.33 -3.55 16.14
C ALA A 135 4.09 -3.80 17.63
N ALA A 136 2.81 -3.95 18.01
CA ALA A 136 2.43 -4.14 19.42
C ALA A 136 2.90 -5.49 19.98
N ARG A 137 2.87 -6.55 19.16
CA ARG A 137 3.29 -7.92 19.53
C ARG A 137 4.22 -8.50 18.47
N ALA A 138 5.36 -7.85 18.23
CA ALA A 138 6.38 -8.41 17.34
C ALA A 138 6.79 -9.84 17.79
N PRO A 139 6.96 -10.80 16.87
CA PRO A 139 6.93 -10.67 15.41
C PRO A 139 5.54 -10.86 14.76
N TRP A 140 4.46 -11.00 15.53
CA TRP A 140 3.12 -11.34 15.02
C TRP A 140 2.36 -10.16 14.42
N ASP A 141 2.72 -8.94 14.80
CA ASP A 141 2.21 -7.71 14.22
C ASP A 141 3.32 -7.05 13.40
N GLY A 142 3.03 -6.70 12.14
CA GLY A 142 4.00 -6.04 11.26
C GLY A 142 4.25 -4.58 11.66
N GLY A 143 5.38 -4.00 11.28
CA GLY A 143 5.69 -2.59 11.52
C GLY A 143 7.07 -2.36 12.15
N ILE A 144 7.21 -1.26 12.88
CA ILE A 144 8.43 -0.93 13.61
C ILE A 144 8.32 -1.37 15.08
N VAL A 145 9.41 -1.89 15.63
CA VAL A 145 9.62 -2.04 17.07
C VAL A 145 10.49 -0.87 17.56
N LEU A 146 10.03 -0.17 18.58
CA LEU A 146 10.74 0.92 19.23
C LEU A 146 10.82 0.62 20.72
N ASP A 147 12.02 0.39 21.25
CA ASP A 147 12.20 0.05 22.66
C ASP A 147 13.58 0.49 23.17
N ARG A 148 13.89 0.16 24.43
CA ARG A 148 15.17 0.43 25.10
C ARG A 148 15.82 -0.86 25.56
N ASP A 149 17.15 -0.87 25.56
CA ASP A 149 17.92 -1.94 26.20
C ASP A 149 17.96 -1.77 27.73
N ALA A 150 18.60 -2.71 28.42
CA ALA A 150 18.75 -2.70 29.88
C ALA A 150 19.52 -1.49 30.42
N GLN A 151 20.29 -0.81 29.56
CA GLN A 151 21.06 0.39 29.88
C GLN A 151 20.29 1.68 29.53
N GLY A 152 19.07 1.57 29.00
CA GLY A 152 18.21 2.67 28.61
C GLY A 152 18.49 3.23 27.19
N THR A 153 19.40 2.63 26.43
CA THR A 153 19.70 3.01 25.04
C THR A 153 18.54 2.63 24.15
N ARG A 154 18.10 3.55 23.29
CA ARG A 154 17.03 3.26 22.33
C ARG A 154 17.54 2.32 21.23
N TRP A 155 16.72 1.36 20.85
CA TRP A 155 16.91 0.57 19.65
C TRP A 155 15.62 0.52 18.82
N MET A 156 15.78 0.25 17.53
CA MET A 156 14.69 0.13 16.58
C MET A 156 14.85 -1.16 15.79
N GLY A 157 13.75 -1.88 15.59
CA GLY A 157 13.67 -3.07 14.76
C GLY A 157 12.51 -3.01 13.79
N VAL A 158 12.47 -3.96 12.86
CA VAL A 158 11.34 -4.14 11.93
C VAL A 158 10.76 -5.53 12.11
N ALA A 159 9.43 -5.61 12.18
CA ALA A 159 8.67 -6.85 12.13
C ALA A 159 7.96 -6.90 10.77
N CYS A 160 8.30 -7.89 9.93
CA CYS A 160 7.73 -7.99 8.58
C CYS A 160 6.46 -8.83 8.52
N GLN A 161 6.21 -9.68 9.51
CA GLN A 161 5.08 -10.61 9.54
C GLN A 161 3.86 -9.91 10.17
N GLY A 162 2.69 -9.99 9.50
CA GLY A 162 1.44 -9.37 9.95
C GLY A 162 0.33 -9.31 8.90
#